data_AF-A0A832JUJ8-F1
#
_entry.id   AF-A0A832JUJ8-F1
#
_cell.length_a   1.000
_cell.length_b   1.000
_cell.length_c   1.000
_cell.angle_alpha   90.00
_cell.angle_beta   90.00
_cell.angle_gamma   90.00
#
_symmetry.space_group_name_H-M   'P 1'
#
loop_
_entity.id
_entity.type
_entity.pdbx_description
1 polymer ?
#
loop_
_entity_poly.entity_id
_entity_poly.type
_entity_poly.pdbx_seq_one_letter_code
_entity_poly.pdbx_strand_id
1 'polypeptide(L)'
;MESEQSTSQSTSELEVLIKTIKFKKISTTLLVLPALFATISLILLLVGLSTLLRLGFTLTPYGERPGTYTPILEEILSIQVLVWGSVVGLAYIIASTIVVYIVLRDIREHIYSSAMVTYYYTRGVDYMSALYYLKDMLNRSTLPSPITGLILTLLTSGVAYPIILCFAEKIMRVHATLEEEAFFKKKRTREYTALTGVVDIALVVLTLGVYMAYMGYRLAKIFNKHVDTIHSTHPEPPKTLPQPSLEPGAWMTTSGIIGVFMVFLALSTIFAYVNFYFTPQLGLGLLLSALVVRRAERRLLGNIGLIYSLLVLLLIGGLLTGYSGCELYRGLYENMRELSELIRFLNAEFLVLFIFVNNAAISISSILPYFGGIGLASGVFNAGLVLGALSALDGRTIYSSLIVLVYPHTILELLAYAILLTASSKFGAWRDYAKLIFIGLLVLVLAAIVEVLTIAGVLSAPGTTW
;
A
#
# COMPACT_ATOMS: atom_id res chain seq x y z
N MET A 1 7.05 -65.09 -46.85
CA MET A 1 6.60 -63.78 -47.37
C MET A 1 5.14 -63.62 -46.99
N GLU A 2 4.89 -63.12 -45.79
CA GLU A 2 3.62 -62.53 -45.42
C GLU A 2 3.95 -61.19 -44.77
N SER A 3 3.23 -60.18 -45.26
CA SER A 3 3.55 -58.77 -45.25
C SER A 3 3.58 -58.16 -43.86
N GLU A 4 4.56 -57.29 -43.67
CA GLU A 4 4.66 -56.27 -42.63
C GLU A 4 3.30 -55.63 -42.32
N GLN A 5 2.76 -55.94 -41.15
CA GLN A 5 1.78 -55.08 -40.50
C GLN A 5 2.50 -53.79 -40.11
N SER A 6 2.38 -52.78 -40.97
CA SER A 6 2.63 -51.39 -40.60
C SER A 6 1.64 -51.00 -39.50
N THR A 7 2.09 -51.09 -38.25
CA THR A 7 1.50 -50.32 -37.15
C THR A 7 1.77 -48.85 -37.42
N SER A 8 0.92 -48.22 -38.25
CA SER A 8 0.82 -46.77 -38.27
C SER A 8 0.27 -46.33 -36.92
N GLN A 9 1.17 -46.02 -35.99
CA GLN A 9 0.84 -45.24 -34.81
C GLN A 9 0.23 -43.93 -35.31
N SER A 10 -1.10 -43.81 -35.28
CA SER A 10 -1.74 -42.51 -35.41
C SER A 10 -1.27 -41.68 -34.20
N THR A 11 -0.32 -40.78 -34.41
CA THR A 11 0.03 -39.75 -33.43
C THR A 11 -1.27 -39.11 -32.99
N SER A 12 -1.61 -39.22 -31.70
CA SER A 12 -2.90 -38.70 -31.22
C SER A 12 -3.00 -37.22 -31.56
N GLU A 13 -4.17 -36.71 -31.94
CA GLU A 13 -4.35 -35.28 -32.27
C GLU A 13 -3.84 -34.35 -31.14
N LEU A 14 -3.94 -34.83 -29.90
CA LEU A 14 -3.40 -34.17 -28.72
C LEU A 14 -1.86 -34.07 -28.74
N GLU A 15 -1.16 -35.10 -29.19
CA GLU A 15 0.30 -35.09 -29.32
C GLU A 15 0.75 -34.10 -30.40
N VAL A 16 0.04 -34.02 -31.52
CA VAL A 16 0.29 -33.03 -32.58
C VAL A 16 0.08 -31.62 -32.02
N LEU A 17 -1.03 -31.39 -31.31
CA LEU A 17 -1.31 -30.11 -30.66
C LEU A 17 -0.20 -29.72 -29.68
N ILE A 18 0.26 -30.64 -28.83
CA ILE A 18 1.30 -30.36 -27.83
C ILE A 18 2.63 -30.00 -28.47
N LYS A 19 3.05 -30.73 -29.50
CA LYS A 19 4.30 -30.45 -30.22
C LYS A 19 4.32 -29.05 -30.87
N THR A 20 3.15 -28.44 -31.12
CA THR A 20 3.05 -27.07 -31.67
C THR A 20 3.10 -25.96 -30.62
N ILE A 21 2.91 -26.28 -29.34
CA ILE A 21 2.91 -25.28 -28.26
C ILE A 21 4.31 -24.69 -28.10
N LYS A 22 4.38 -23.36 -28.00
CA LYS A 22 5.62 -22.61 -27.73
C LYS A 22 5.46 -21.78 -26.48
N PHE A 23 6.29 -22.05 -25.48
CA PHE A 23 6.36 -21.26 -24.26
C PHE A 23 7.25 -20.05 -24.48
N LYS A 24 6.69 -18.85 -24.32
CA LYS A 24 7.38 -17.57 -24.50
C LYS A 24 7.66 -16.92 -23.15
N LYS A 25 8.78 -16.21 -23.04
CA LYS A 25 9.13 -15.40 -21.87
C LYS A 25 8.46 -14.03 -21.93
N ILE A 26 8.19 -13.45 -20.75
CA ILE A 26 7.70 -12.07 -20.63
C ILE A 26 8.90 -11.13 -20.51
N SER A 27 8.83 -9.99 -21.23
CA SER A 27 9.86 -8.96 -21.16
C SER A 27 9.83 -8.19 -19.83
N THR A 28 10.98 -8.13 -19.15
CA THR A 28 11.15 -7.34 -17.92
C THR A 28 11.06 -5.84 -18.18
N THR A 29 11.59 -5.36 -19.31
CA THR A 29 11.61 -3.93 -19.64
C THR A 29 10.21 -3.38 -19.86
N LEU A 30 9.34 -4.19 -20.48
CA LEU A 30 7.93 -3.85 -20.70
C LEU A 30 7.23 -3.57 -19.35
N LEU A 31 7.47 -4.42 -18.35
CA LEU A 31 6.85 -4.33 -17.02
C LEU A 31 7.38 -3.18 -16.15
N VAL A 32 8.57 -2.64 -16.45
CA VAL A 32 9.16 -1.52 -15.69
C VAL A 32 8.70 -0.16 -16.23
N LEU A 33 8.35 -0.08 -17.52
CA LEU A 33 8.03 1.18 -18.19
C LEU A 33 6.89 1.98 -17.53
N PRO A 34 5.74 1.37 -17.13
CA PRO A 34 4.69 2.10 -16.43
C PRO A 34 5.17 2.70 -15.10
N ALA A 35 6.04 2.01 -14.37
CA ALA A 35 6.57 2.51 -13.09
C ALA A 35 7.43 3.77 -13.26
N LEU A 36 8.24 3.82 -14.33
CA LEU A 36 9.04 5.01 -14.66
C LEU A 36 8.15 6.21 -14.98
N PHE A 37 7.14 6.04 -15.85
CA PHE A 37 6.22 7.12 -16.17
C PHE A 37 5.41 7.58 -14.95
N ALA A 38 4.92 6.66 -14.13
CA ALA A 38 4.21 7.01 -12.90
C ALA A 38 5.07 7.85 -11.95
N THR A 39 6.32 7.43 -11.73
CA THR A 39 7.25 8.11 -10.81
C THR A 39 7.58 9.51 -11.33
N ILE A 40 7.93 9.64 -12.61
CA ILE A 40 8.26 10.94 -13.21
C ILE A 40 7.06 11.86 -13.20
N SER A 41 5.88 11.37 -13.60
CA SER A 41 4.63 12.13 -13.58
C SER A 41 4.33 12.64 -12.17
N LEU A 42 4.40 11.78 -11.17
CA LEU A 42 4.09 12.14 -9.79
C LEU A 42 5.08 13.17 -9.23
N ILE A 43 6.38 13.04 -9.50
CA ILE A 43 7.39 14.04 -9.11
C ILE A 43 7.07 15.40 -9.76
N LEU A 44 6.82 15.43 -11.07
CA LEU A 44 6.51 16.68 -11.78
C LEU A 44 5.21 17.32 -11.26
N LEU A 45 4.17 16.51 -11.03
CA LEU A 45 2.90 17.00 -10.49
C LEU A 45 3.07 17.57 -9.08
N LEU A 46 3.81 16.88 -8.20
CA LEU A 46 4.08 17.35 -6.85
C LEU A 46 4.92 18.63 -6.84
N VAL A 47 5.97 18.70 -7.67
CA VAL A 47 6.79 19.90 -7.80
C VAL A 47 5.94 21.07 -8.31
N GLY A 48 5.22 20.90 -9.42
CA GLY A 48 4.39 21.95 -10.01
C GLY A 48 3.28 22.43 -9.06
N LEU A 49 2.62 21.50 -8.36
CA LEU A 49 1.60 21.83 -7.37
C LEU A 49 2.19 22.57 -6.17
N SER A 50 3.35 22.12 -5.66
CA SER A 50 4.01 22.76 -4.53
C SER A 50 4.40 24.21 -4.83
N THR A 51 4.89 24.48 -6.05
CA THR A 51 5.26 25.84 -6.47
C THR A 51 4.02 26.72 -6.64
N LEU A 52 2.94 26.22 -7.25
CA LEU A 52 1.68 26.96 -7.36
C LEU A 52 1.06 27.28 -5.99
N LEU A 53 1.07 26.34 -5.05
CA LEU A 53 0.56 26.58 -3.71
C LEU A 53 1.36 27.68 -3.01
N ARG A 54 2.70 27.66 -3.11
CA ARG A 54 3.54 28.75 -2.56
C ARG A 54 3.20 30.10 -3.18
N LEU A 55 3.07 30.17 -4.50
CA LEU A 55 2.67 31.39 -5.23
C LEU A 55 1.31 31.91 -4.74
N GLY A 56 0.32 31.02 -4.60
CA GLY A 56 -1.01 31.35 -4.09
C GLY A 56 -1.00 31.89 -2.66
N PHE A 57 -0.21 31.30 -1.76
CA PHE A 57 -0.05 31.79 -0.38
C PHE A 57 0.75 33.09 -0.27
N THR A 58 1.67 33.36 -1.21
CA THR A 58 2.37 34.66 -1.28
C THR A 58 1.53 35.79 -1.87
N LEU A 59 0.42 35.47 -2.56
CA LEU A 59 -0.46 36.45 -3.22
C LEU A 59 -1.67 36.88 -2.36
N THR A 60 -1.83 36.36 -1.14
CA THR A 60 -2.75 36.94 -0.13
C THR A 60 -2.19 38.25 0.46
N PRO A 61 -3.05 39.24 0.77
CA PRO A 61 -2.76 40.66 0.55
C PRO A 61 -1.92 41.28 1.68
N TYR A 62 -0.61 41.16 1.61
CA TYR A 62 0.29 42.05 2.35
C TYR A 62 1.17 42.85 1.39
N GLY A 63 0.67 44.03 1.05
CA GLY A 63 1.45 45.20 0.67
C GLY A 63 2.17 45.11 -0.67
N GLU A 64 1.67 45.90 -1.61
CA GLU A 64 2.38 46.38 -2.79
C GLU A 64 3.87 46.64 -2.50
N ARG A 65 4.75 45.74 -2.95
CA ARG A 65 6.14 46.11 -3.25
C ARG A 65 6.28 46.23 -4.76
N PRO A 66 6.43 47.43 -5.31
CA PRO A 66 6.67 47.61 -6.74
C PRO A 66 8.09 47.18 -7.05
N GLY A 67 8.28 46.19 -7.95
CA GLY A 67 9.58 45.98 -8.57
C GLY A 67 10.02 44.57 -8.98
N THR A 68 9.27 43.50 -8.72
CA THR A 68 9.69 42.14 -9.13
C THR A 68 8.72 41.50 -10.10
N TYR A 69 9.09 41.49 -11.39
CA TYR A 69 8.42 40.77 -12.49
C TYR A 69 8.52 39.22 -12.37
N THR A 70 8.91 38.68 -11.21
CA THR A 70 9.14 37.24 -10.98
C THR A 70 7.89 36.36 -10.80
N PRO A 71 6.71 36.80 -10.31
CA PRO A 71 5.61 35.88 -9.99
C PRO A 71 4.91 35.31 -11.24
N ILE A 72 4.77 36.08 -12.32
CA ILE A 72 4.12 35.60 -13.56
C ILE A 72 4.96 34.51 -14.24
N LEU A 73 6.29 34.66 -14.26
CA LEU A 73 7.16 33.68 -14.90
C LEU A 73 7.20 32.36 -14.11
N GLU A 74 7.22 32.44 -12.77
CA GLU A 74 7.16 31.27 -11.89
C GLU A 74 5.82 30.55 -11.98
N GLU A 75 4.71 31.29 -12.10
CA GLU A 75 3.37 30.71 -12.33
C GLU A 75 3.29 29.99 -13.68
N ILE A 76 3.74 30.64 -14.76
CA ILE A 76 3.80 30.03 -16.10
C ILE A 76 4.67 28.76 -16.09
N LEU A 77 5.83 28.80 -15.45
CA LEU A 77 6.73 27.65 -15.35
C LEU A 77 6.08 26.50 -14.56
N SER A 78 5.38 26.82 -13.47
CA SER A 78 4.70 25.82 -12.63
C SER A 78 3.54 25.15 -13.37
N ILE A 79 2.74 25.94 -14.10
CA ILE A 79 1.69 25.42 -14.98
C ILE A 79 2.30 24.51 -16.05
N GLN A 80 3.41 24.90 -16.68
CA GLN A 80 4.10 24.05 -17.66
C GLN A 80 4.59 22.73 -17.02
N VAL A 81 5.18 22.77 -15.82
CA VAL A 81 5.61 21.56 -15.10
C VAL A 81 4.42 20.63 -14.80
N LEU A 82 3.26 21.17 -14.42
CA LEU A 82 2.04 20.39 -14.25
C LEU A 82 1.52 19.79 -15.56
N VAL A 83 1.58 20.54 -16.66
CA VAL A 83 1.22 20.04 -18.00
C VAL A 83 2.14 18.89 -18.39
N TRP A 84 3.46 19.03 -18.22
CA TRP A 84 4.41 17.95 -18.46
C TRP A 84 4.13 16.74 -17.56
N GLY A 85 3.88 16.96 -16.28
CA GLY A 85 3.49 15.92 -15.34
C GLY A 85 2.22 15.18 -15.78
N SER A 86 1.22 15.91 -16.29
CA SER A 86 -0.04 15.36 -16.80
C SER A 86 0.16 14.56 -18.09
N VAL A 87 0.99 15.05 -19.02
CA VAL A 87 1.33 14.34 -20.27
C VAL A 87 2.05 13.02 -19.96
N VAL A 88 3.03 13.04 -19.05
CA VAL A 88 3.70 11.81 -18.61
C VAL A 88 2.73 10.89 -17.85
N GLY A 89 1.78 11.47 -17.11
CA GLY A 89 0.70 10.72 -16.46
C GLY A 89 -0.19 9.99 -17.46
N LEU A 90 -0.52 10.63 -18.59
CA LEU A 90 -1.25 9.99 -19.68
C LEU A 90 -0.42 8.87 -20.34
N ALA A 91 0.89 9.07 -20.51
CA ALA A 91 1.79 8.00 -20.96
C ALA A 91 1.82 6.82 -19.98
N TYR A 92 1.78 7.06 -18.67
CA TYR A 92 1.62 6.02 -17.65
C TYR A 92 0.28 5.26 -17.81
N ILE A 93 -0.84 5.97 -17.98
CA ILE A 93 -2.16 5.34 -18.15
C ILE A 93 -2.16 4.43 -19.39
N ILE A 94 -1.64 4.92 -20.52
CA ILE A 94 -1.55 4.14 -21.76
C ILE A 94 -0.62 2.94 -21.57
N ALA A 95 0.59 3.16 -21.05
CA ALA A 95 1.57 2.11 -20.85
C ALA A 95 1.04 1.02 -19.90
N SER A 96 0.53 1.41 -18.73
CA SER A 96 -0.05 0.46 -17.76
C SER A 96 -1.20 -0.35 -18.34
N THR A 97 -2.06 0.28 -19.13
CA THR A 97 -3.20 -0.36 -19.81
C THR A 97 -2.74 -1.41 -20.83
N ILE A 98 -1.78 -1.06 -21.69
CA ILE A 98 -1.20 -1.97 -22.70
C ILE A 98 -0.47 -3.12 -22.01
N VAL A 99 0.36 -2.83 -21.00
CA VAL A 99 1.13 -3.84 -20.29
C VAL A 99 0.22 -4.82 -19.55
N VAL A 100 -0.84 -4.35 -18.88
CA VAL A 100 -1.82 -5.23 -18.23
C VAL A 100 -2.47 -6.18 -19.23
N TYR A 101 -2.87 -5.68 -20.39
CA TYR A 101 -3.45 -6.52 -21.43
C TYR A 101 -2.47 -7.62 -21.87
N ILE A 102 -1.23 -7.25 -22.17
CA ILE A 102 -0.19 -8.20 -22.61
C ILE A 102 0.09 -9.24 -21.52
N VAL A 103 0.32 -8.80 -20.28
CA VAL A 103 0.65 -9.68 -19.16
C VAL A 103 -0.48 -10.66 -18.86
N LEU A 104 -1.73 -10.19 -18.79
CA LEU A 104 -2.88 -11.06 -18.54
C LEU A 104 -3.12 -12.04 -19.69
N ARG A 105 -2.93 -11.60 -20.95
CA ARG A 105 -3.04 -12.47 -22.12
C ARG A 105 -1.98 -13.57 -22.05
N ASP A 106 -0.72 -13.19 -21.89
CA ASP A 106 0.42 -14.11 -21.94
C ASP A 106 0.36 -15.11 -20.77
N ILE A 107 -0.01 -14.67 -19.55
CA ILE A 107 -0.21 -15.59 -18.41
C ILE A 107 -1.39 -16.53 -18.65
N ARG A 108 -2.52 -16.05 -19.17
CA ARG A 108 -3.69 -16.90 -19.41
C ARG A 108 -3.49 -17.91 -20.53
N GLU A 109 -2.75 -17.54 -21.56
CA GLU A 109 -2.35 -18.44 -22.65
C GLU A 109 -1.36 -19.47 -22.12
N HIS A 110 -0.35 -19.03 -21.37
CA HIS A 110 0.63 -19.91 -20.71
C HIS A 110 -0.05 -20.95 -19.84
N ILE A 111 -0.89 -20.56 -18.86
CA ILE A 111 -1.57 -21.51 -17.96
C ILE A 111 -2.40 -22.54 -18.75
N TYR A 112 -3.06 -22.12 -19.82
CA TYR A 112 -3.84 -23.04 -20.65
C TYR A 112 -2.97 -24.05 -21.38
N SER A 113 -1.95 -23.56 -22.10
CA SER A 113 -0.99 -24.41 -22.81
C SER A 113 -0.26 -25.36 -21.85
N SER A 114 0.15 -24.84 -20.70
CA SER A 114 0.85 -25.58 -19.65
C SER A 114 0.00 -26.68 -19.05
N ALA A 115 -1.25 -26.38 -18.68
CA ALA A 115 -2.18 -27.38 -18.16
C ALA A 115 -2.44 -28.52 -19.16
N MET A 116 -2.54 -28.21 -20.46
CA MET A 116 -2.67 -29.23 -21.52
C MET A 116 -1.45 -30.15 -21.60
N VAL A 117 -0.25 -29.56 -21.56
CA VAL A 117 1.02 -30.29 -21.58
C VAL A 117 1.18 -31.16 -20.33
N THR A 118 0.91 -30.59 -19.16
CA THR A 118 0.93 -31.30 -17.87
C THR A 118 -0.06 -32.46 -17.86
N TYR A 119 -1.29 -32.25 -18.35
CA TYR A 119 -2.28 -33.32 -18.46
C TYR A 119 -1.80 -34.46 -19.37
N TYR A 120 -1.19 -34.16 -20.52
CA TYR A 120 -0.70 -35.19 -21.44
C TYR A 120 0.42 -36.04 -20.85
N TYR A 121 1.44 -35.44 -20.24
CA TYR A 121 2.54 -36.20 -19.64
C TYR A 121 2.13 -36.98 -18.38
N THR A 122 1.05 -36.55 -17.72
CA THR A 122 0.55 -37.21 -16.51
C THR A 122 -0.64 -38.14 -16.81
N ARG A 123 -1.06 -38.26 -18.08
CA ARG A 123 -2.19 -39.09 -18.52
C ARG A 123 -1.83 -40.56 -18.33
N GLY A 124 -2.54 -41.24 -17.43
CA GLY A 124 -2.46 -42.70 -17.28
C GLY A 124 -1.87 -43.23 -15.97
N VAL A 125 -1.51 -42.37 -15.01
CA VAL A 125 -0.93 -42.82 -13.72
C VAL A 125 -1.86 -42.61 -12.51
N ASP A 126 -2.72 -41.59 -12.49
CA ASP A 126 -3.57 -41.30 -11.31
C ASP A 126 -4.77 -40.35 -11.59
N TYR A 127 -5.86 -40.45 -10.82
CA TYR A 127 -7.03 -39.52 -10.85
C TYR A 127 -6.60 -38.06 -10.59
N MET A 128 -5.52 -37.90 -9.84
CA MET A 128 -4.92 -36.62 -9.50
C MET A 128 -4.52 -35.80 -10.74
N SER A 129 -4.15 -36.42 -11.86
CA SER A 129 -3.77 -35.75 -13.10
C SER A 129 -4.91 -34.92 -13.72
N ALA A 130 -6.14 -35.46 -13.72
CA ALA A 130 -7.32 -34.74 -14.19
C ALA A 130 -7.72 -33.62 -13.20
N LEU A 131 -7.52 -33.85 -11.91
CA LEU A 131 -7.76 -32.86 -10.86
C LEU A 131 -6.80 -31.66 -10.99
N TYR A 132 -5.54 -31.87 -11.38
CA TYR A 132 -4.58 -30.79 -11.62
C TYR A 132 -5.03 -29.88 -12.78
N TYR A 133 -5.44 -30.47 -13.90
CA TYR A 133 -5.98 -29.70 -15.03
C TYR A 133 -7.19 -28.85 -14.63
N LEU A 134 -8.13 -29.43 -13.88
CA LEU A 134 -9.31 -28.71 -13.37
C LEU A 134 -8.93 -27.58 -12.41
N LYS A 135 -7.96 -27.81 -11.51
CA LYS A 135 -7.45 -26.77 -10.58
C LYS A 135 -6.78 -25.63 -11.34
N ASP A 136 -5.98 -25.91 -12.36
CA ASP A 136 -5.36 -24.88 -13.19
C ASP A 136 -6.39 -24.07 -13.99
N MET A 137 -7.42 -24.73 -14.53
CA MET A 137 -8.52 -24.03 -15.20
C MET A 137 -9.32 -23.15 -14.24
N LEU A 138 -9.57 -23.61 -13.02
CA LEU A 138 -10.22 -22.82 -11.98
C LEU A 138 -9.35 -21.63 -11.56
N ASN A 139 -8.04 -21.82 -11.39
CA ASN A 139 -7.11 -20.73 -11.10
C ASN A 139 -7.07 -19.69 -12.23
N ARG A 140 -7.05 -20.13 -13.49
CA ARG A 140 -7.15 -19.24 -14.66
C ARG A 140 -8.42 -18.39 -14.63
N SER A 141 -9.54 -18.97 -14.17
CA SER A 141 -10.82 -18.26 -14.10
C SER A 141 -10.83 -17.13 -13.06
N THR A 142 -9.95 -17.18 -12.06
CA THR A 142 -9.79 -16.12 -11.05
C THR A 142 -8.96 -14.92 -11.53
N LEU A 143 -8.24 -15.04 -12.66
CA LEU A 143 -7.57 -13.91 -13.30
C LEU A 143 -8.59 -13.08 -14.10
N PRO A 144 -8.57 -11.74 -13.98
CA PRO A 144 -9.33 -10.88 -14.89
C PRO A 144 -9.02 -11.23 -16.36
N SER A 145 -10.02 -11.09 -17.23
CA SER A 145 -9.74 -11.19 -18.67
C SER A 145 -8.80 -10.06 -19.10
N PRO A 146 -7.99 -10.23 -20.16
CA PRO A 146 -7.10 -9.17 -20.63
C PRO A 146 -7.86 -7.87 -20.93
N ILE A 147 -9.08 -7.99 -21.48
CA ILE A 147 -9.98 -6.87 -21.76
C ILE A 147 -10.50 -6.25 -20.47
N THR A 148 -10.92 -7.06 -19.49
CA THR A 148 -11.37 -6.57 -18.18
C THR A 148 -10.25 -5.82 -17.47
N GLY A 149 -9.03 -6.36 -17.46
CA GLY A 149 -7.87 -5.70 -16.87
C GLY A 149 -7.51 -4.41 -17.60
N LEU A 150 -7.58 -4.39 -18.93
CA LEU A 150 -7.40 -3.20 -19.76
C LEU A 150 -8.42 -2.11 -19.38
N ILE A 151 -9.71 -2.43 -19.41
CA ILE A 151 -10.79 -1.49 -19.10
C ILE A 151 -10.66 -0.98 -17.66
N LEU A 152 -10.41 -1.87 -16.70
CA LEU A 152 -10.25 -1.49 -15.30
C LEU A 152 -9.06 -0.55 -15.10
N THR A 153 -7.93 -0.83 -15.73
CA THR A 153 -6.73 0.03 -15.65
C THR A 153 -6.98 1.39 -16.29
N LEU A 154 -7.65 1.43 -17.44
CA LEU A 154 -8.00 2.67 -18.11
C LEU A 154 -8.98 3.53 -17.29
N LEU A 155 -10.08 2.93 -16.82
CA LEU A 155 -11.13 3.63 -16.05
C LEU A 155 -10.65 4.10 -14.67
N THR A 156 -9.63 3.44 -14.11
CA THR A 156 -9.01 3.84 -12.84
C THR A 156 -7.75 4.67 -13.03
N SER A 157 -7.51 5.18 -14.24
CA SER A 157 -6.34 6.03 -14.57
C SER A 157 -5.00 5.39 -14.14
N GLY A 158 -4.85 4.09 -14.35
CA GLY A 158 -3.65 3.32 -14.04
C GLY A 158 -3.59 2.76 -12.62
N VAL A 159 -4.44 3.20 -11.68
CA VAL A 159 -4.38 2.78 -10.26
C VAL A 159 -4.58 1.27 -10.08
N ALA A 160 -5.35 0.62 -10.94
CA ALA A 160 -5.51 -0.84 -10.90
C ALA A 160 -4.24 -1.62 -11.29
N TYR A 161 -3.26 -0.99 -11.95
CA TYR A 161 -2.05 -1.64 -12.44
C TYR A 161 -1.28 -2.43 -11.35
N PRO A 162 -0.80 -1.80 -10.25
CA PRO A 162 -0.09 -2.53 -9.20
C PRO A 162 -0.94 -3.62 -8.54
N ILE A 163 -2.27 -3.43 -8.46
CA ILE A 163 -3.19 -4.43 -7.90
C ILE A 163 -3.26 -5.65 -8.83
N ILE A 164 -3.39 -5.43 -10.14
CA ILE A 164 -3.41 -6.50 -11.15
C ILE A 164 -2.07 -7.24 -11.16
N LEU A 165 -0.93 -6.56 -10.98
CA LEU A 165 0.37 -7.22 -10.84
C LEU A 165 0.41 -8.17 -9.63
N CYS A 166 -0.15 -7.78 -8.48
CA CYS A 166 -0.28 -8.66 -7.32
C CYS A 166 -1.12 -9.92 -7.64
N PHE A 167 -2.24 -9.76 -8.34
CA PHE A 167 -3.08 -10.90 -8.75
C PHE A 167 -2.39 -11.80 -9.77
N ALA A 168 -1.73 -11.21 -10.77
CA ALA A 168 -0.96 -11.93 -11.78
C ALA A 168 0.16 -12.76 -11.14
N GLU A 169 0.92 -12.16 -10.23
CA GLU A 169 1.96 -12.87 -9.48
C GLU A 169 1.36 -14.00 -8.63
N LYS A 170 0.29 -13.73 -7.89
CA LYS A 170 -0.38 -14.75 -7.08
C LYS A 170 -0.76 -15.97 -7.90
N ILE A 171 -1.41 -15.76 -9.04
CA ILE A 171 -1.89 -16.87 -9.85
C ILE A 171 -0.75 -17.60 -10.54
N MET A 172 0.28 -16.87 -11.00
CA MET A 172 1.47 -17.51 -11.56
C MET A 172 2.17 -18.41 -10.54
N ARG A 173 2.27 -17.96 -9.27
CA ARG A 173 2.88 -18.77 -8.21
C ARG A 173 2.05 -20.00 -7.86
N VAL A 174 0.72 -19.86 -7.77
CA VAL A 174 -0.18 -21.00 -7.53
C VAL A 174 -0.07 -22.02 -8.67
N HIS A 175 -0.09 -21.54 -9.92
CA HIS A 175 0.09 -22.40 -11.09
C HIS A 175 1.43 -23.15 -11.05
N ALA A 176 2.54 -22.42 -10.81
CA ALA A 176 3.85 -23.05 -10.67
C ALA A 176 3.89 -24.12 -9.56
N THR A 177 3.24 -23.87 -8.41
CA THR A 177 3.17 -24.88 -7.34
C THR A 177 2.40 -26.14 -7.73
N LEU A 178 1.33 -26.01 -8.52
CA LEU A 178 0.55 -27.17 -8.98
C LEU A 178 1.36 -28.04 -9.94
N GLU A 179 2.13 -27.43 -10.84
CA GLU A 179 2.98 -28.18 -11.76
C GLU A 179 4.21 -28.79 -11.07
N GLU A 180 4.80 -28.08 -10.10
CA GLU A 180 5.86 -28.64 -9.26
C GLU A 180 5.38 -29.86 -8.46
N GLU A 181 4.14 -29.84 -7.96
CA GLU A 181 3.52 -31.02 -7.35
C GLU A 181 3.28 -32.13 -8.37
N ALA A 182 2.84 -31.81 -9.59
CA ALA A 182 2.57 -32.79 -10.62
C ALA A 182 3.85 -33.52 -11.07
N PHE A 183 4.90 -32.76 -11.41
CA PHE A 183 6.15 -33.28 -11.98
C PHE A 183 7.19 -33.70 -10.93
N PHE A 184 7.31 -32.97 -9.81
CA PHE A 184 8.36 -33.21 -8.80
C PHE A 184 7.85 -33.70 -7.45
N LYS A 185 6.52 -33.79 -7.26
CA LYS A 185 5.88 -34.19 -5.98
C LYS A 185 6.29 -33.33 -4.77
N LYS A 186 6.73 -32.08 -5.02
CA LYS A 186 7.18 -31.15 -3.98
C LYS A 186 6.80 -29.72 -4.35
N LYS A 187 6.23 -28.96 -3.41
CA LYS A 187 6.03 -27.51 -3.54
C LYS A 187 7.35 -26.78 -3.28
N ARG A 188 7.76 -25.89 -4.17
CA ARG A 188 8.99 -25.09 -4.03
C ARG A 188 8.73 -23.60 -4.21
N THR A 189 7.90 -23.24 -5.18
CA THR A 189 7.42 -21.88 -5.34
C THR A 189 6.62 -21.48 -4.11
N ARG A 190 6.96 -20.34 -3.52
CA ARG A 190 6.26 -19.85 -2.32
C ARG A 190 4.94 -19.23 -2.69
N GLU A 191 3.90 -19.47 -1.91
CA GLU A 191 2.59 -18.86 -2.13
C GLU A 191 2.64 -17.33 -1.93
N TYR A 192 1.89 -16.61 -2.77
CA TYR A 192 1.69 -15.17 -2.62
C TYR A 192 0.43 -14.91 -1.79
N THR A 193 0.61 -14.44 -0.56
CA THR A 193 -0.50 -14.17 0.37
C THR A 193 -1.10 -12.79 0.15
N ALA A 194 -2.36 -12.58 0.58
CA ALA A 194 -2.99 -11.26 0.56
C ALA A 194 -2.20 -10.21 1.36
N LEU A 195 -1.58 -10.65 2.47
CA LEU A 195 -0.70 -9.83 3.28
C LEU A 195 0.50 -9.30 2.48
N THR A 196 1.13 -10.15 1.64
CA THR A 196 2.22 -9.74 0.76
C THR A 196 1.76 -8.68 -0.23
N GLY A 197 0.56 -8.84 -0.79
CA GLY A 197 -0.07 -7.85 -1.67
C GLY A 197 -0.24 -6.48 -1.01
N VAL A 198 -0.77 -6.44 0.21
CA VAL A 198 -0.96 -5.18 0.96
C VAL A 198 0.37 -4.48 1.21
N VAL A 199 1.40 -5.23 1.59
CA VAL A 199 2.76 -4.69 1.80
C VAL A 199 3.33 -4.12 0.51
N ASP A 200 3.19 -4.84 -0.62
CA ASP A 200 3.66 -4.36 -1.92
C ASP A 200 2.96 -3.05 -2.32
N ILE A 201 1.63 -2.95 -2.15
CA ILE A 201 0.89 -1.70 -2.41
C ILE A 201 1.35 -0.57 -1.47
N ALA A 202 1.58 -0.87 -0.19
CA ALA A 202 2.11 0.11 0.76
C ALA A 202 3.44 0.70 0.27
N LEU A 203 4.32 -0.15 -0.25
CA LEU A 203 5.63 0.26 -0.76
C LEU A 203 5.53 1.04 -2.06
N VAL A 204 4.59 0.70 -2.95
CA VAL A 204 4.29 1.51 -4.13
C VAL A 204 3.95 2.93 -3.72
N VAL A 205 3.06 3.09 -2.74
CA VAL A 205 2.62 4.41 -2.26
C VAL A 205 3.78 5.17 -1.62
N LEU A 206 4.49 4.53 -0.68
CA LEU A 206 5.60 5.16 0.02
C LEU A 206 6.72 5.59 -0.92
N THR A 207 7.05 4.76 -1.91
CA THR A 207 8.11 5.04 -2.89
C THR A 207 7.64 5.85 -4.09
N LEU A 208 6.44 6.45 -4.04
CA LEU A 208 5.88 7.26 -5.13
C LEU A 208 5.87 6.53 -6.49
N GLY A 209 5.65 5.21 -6.46
CA GLY A 209 5.56 4.37 -7.65
C GLY A 209 6.84 3.60 -8.03
N VAL A 210 8.00 3.93 -7.47
CA VAL A 210 9.28 3.27 -7.83
C VAL A 210 9.22 1.76 -7.56
N TYR A 211 8.59 1.35 -6.46
CA TYR A 211 8.47 -0.06 -6.10
C TYR A 211 7.65 -0.87 -7.13
N MET A 212 6.81 -0.24 -7.97
CA MET A 212 6.12 -0.93 -9.07
C MET A 212 7.11 -1.54 -10.08
N ALA A 213 8.27 -0.90 -10.30
CA ALA A 213 9.30 -1.44 -11.18
C ALA A 213 9.84 -2.76 -10.64
N TYR A 214 10.06 -2.84 -9.32
CA TYR A 214 10.47 -4.07 -8.65
C TYR A 214 9.38 -5.13 -8.72
N MET A 215 8.11 -4.78 -8.52
CA MET A 215 6.99 -5.72 -8.69
C MET A 215 6.94 -6.30 -10.11
N GLY A 216 7.06 -5.45 -11.13
CA GLY A 216 7.10 -5.87 -12.53
C GLY A 216 8.29 -6.79 -12.84
N TYR A 217 9.49 -6.42 -12.39
CA TYR A 217 10.69 -7.27 -12.49
C TYR A 217 10.48 -8.63 -11.79
N ARG A 218 9.92 -8.63 -10.58
CA ARG A 218 9.70 -9.83 -9.77
C ARG A 218 8.73 -10.79 -10.45
N LEU A 219 7.61 -10.28 -10.99
CA LEU A 219 6.65 -11.07 -11.75
C LEU A 219 7.31 -11.72 -12.98
N ALA A 220 7.99 -10.92 -13.81
CA ALA A 220 8.69 -11.44 -15.00
C ALA A 220 9.74 -12.49 -14.62
N LYS A 221 10.49 -12.27 -13.54
CA LYS A 221 11.48 -13.22 -13.05
C LYS A 221 10.85 -14.55 -12.64
N ILE A 222 9.74 -14.54 -11.91
CA ILE A 222 9.02 -15.74 -11.50
C ILE A 222 8.49 -16.49 -12.74
N PHE A 223 7.84 -15.77 -13.64
CA PHE A 223 7.29 -16.33 -14.87
C PHE A 223 8.39 -16.96 -15.75
N ASN A 224 9.44 -16.20 -16.06
CA ASN A 224 10.53 -16.65 -16.93
C ASN A 224 11.31 -17.80 -16.31
N LYS A 225 11.53 -17.76 -15.00
CA LYS A 225 12.14 -18.87 -14.27
C LYS A 225 11.29 -20.13 -14.36
N HIS A 226 9.97 -20.00 -14.17
CA HIS A 226 9.06 -21.13 -14.30
C HIS A 226 9.15 -21.75 -15.70
N VAL A 227 9.12 -20.93 -16.76
CA VAL A 227 9.33 -21.38 -18.15
C VAL A 227 10.66 -22.12 -18.31
N ASP A 228 11.75 -21.57 -17.77
CA ASP A 228 13.07 -22.20 -17.85
C ASP A 228 13.16 -23.51 -17.04
N THR A 229 12.41 -23.64 -15.96
CA THR A 229 12.47 -24.84 -15.10
C THR A 229 11.54 -25.96 -15.51
N ILE A 230 10.32 -25.65 -15.95
CA ILE A 230 9.29 -26.65 -16.26
C ILE A 230 9.23 -26.93 -17.76
N HIS A 231 9.42 -25.91 -18.61
CA HIS A 231 9.17 -26.02 -20.05
C HIS A 231 10.43 -25.94 -20.92
N SER A 232 11.63 -25.77 -20.35
CA SER A 232 12.87 -25.71 -21.13
C SER A 232 13.16 -26.99 -21.91
N THR A 233 12.68 -28.15 -21.43
CA THR A 233 12.84 -29.44 -22.09
C THR A 233 11.68 -29.80 -23.01
N HIS A 234 10.67 -28.94 -23.16
CA HIS A 234 9.52 -29.22 -24.02
C HIS A 234 9.96 -29.55 -25.46
N PRO A 235 9.51 -30.67 -26.06
CA PRO A 235 8.35 -31.50 -25.71
C PRO A 235 8.70 -32.78 -24.91
N GLU A 236 9.69 -32.75 -24.03
CA GLU A 236 9.94 -33.80 -23.04
C GLU A 236 9.59 -33.31 -21.63
N PRO A 237 9.12 -34.21 -20.74
CA PRO A 237 8.86 -33.85 -19.35
C PRO A 237 10.15 -33.36 -18.66
N PRO A 238 10.04 -32.42 -17.70
CA PRO A 238 11.21 -31.87 -17.02
C PRO A 238 11.96 -32.95 -16.23
N LYS A 239 13.24 -33.13 -16.54
CA LYS A 239 14.11 -34.15 -15.92
C LYS A 239 14.93 -33.61 -14.74
N THR A 240 15.19 -32.31 -14.71
CA THR A 240 15.99 -31.67 -13.67
C THR A 240 15.11 -31.35 -12.46
N LEU A 241 15.55 -31.79 -11.27
CA LEU A 241 15.07 -31.27 -10.01
C LEU A 241 15.79 -29.93 -9.77
N PRO A 242 15.17 -28.75 -10.01
CA PRO A 242 15.86 -27.49 -9.77
C PRO A 242 16.26 -27.34 -8.30
N GLN A 243 17.30 -26.57 -8.00
CA GLN A 243 17.60 -26.22 -6.62
C GLN A 243 16.44 -25.39 -6.03
N PRO A 244 16.08 -25.58 -4.74
CA PRO A 244 15.07 -24.76 -4.09
C PRO A 244 15.43 -23.29 -4.28
N SER A 245 14.45 -22.51 -4.74
CA SER A 245 14.68 -21.09 -4.93
C SER A 245 15.00 -20.46 -3.57
N LEU A 246 16.20 -19.87 -3.45
CA LEU A 246 16.46 -18.76 -2.54
C LEU A 246 15.66 -17.54 -3.05
N GLU A 247 14.35 -17.71 -3.23
CA GLU A 247 13.49 -16.55 -3.30
C GLU A 247 13.58 -15.85 -1.95
N PRO A 248 13.74 -14.52 -1.91
CA PRO A 248 13.80 -13.77 -0.67
C PRO A 248 12.45 -13.84 0.05
N GLY A 249 12.19 -14.95 0.74
CA GLY A 249 12.38 -14.94 2.17
C GLY A 249 11.45 -14.05 2.97
N ALA A 250 10.20 -13.77 2.58
CA ALA A 250 9.31 -12.88 3.34
C ALA A 250 10.05 -11.61 3.78
N TRP A 251 10.70 -10.96 2.81
CA TRP A 251 11.78 -9.98 2.97
C TRP A 251 11.49 -8.83 3.95
N MET A 252 10.22 -8.56 4.26
CA MET A 252 9.86 -7.69 5.37
C MET A 252 9.58 -8.49 6.64
N THR A 253 10.57 -8.64 7.51
CA THR A 253 10.35 -9.00 8.92
C THR A 253 9.59 -7.88 9.65
N THR A 254 9.10 -8.13 10.87
CA THR A 254 8.56 -7.05 11.72
C THR A 254 9.57 -5.91 11.88
N SER A 255 10.86 -6.22 12.06
CA SER A 255 11.93 -5.21 12.09
C SER A 255 12.08 -4.47 10.76
N GLY A 256 11.94 -5.14 9.62
CA GLY A 256 11.94 -4.51 8.30
C GLY A 256 10.80 -3.52 8.12
N ILE A 257 9.57 -3.86 8.53
CA ILE A 257 8.41 -2.96 8.48
C ILE A 257 8.64 -1.73 9.36
N ILE A 258 9.16 -1.92 10.58
CA ILE A 258 9.49 -0.80 11.49
C ILE A 258 10.59 0.08 10.88
N GLY A 259 11.63 -0.51 10.28
CA GLY A 259 12.69 0.24 9.61
C GLY A 259 12.16 1.09 8.46
N VAL A 260 11.27 0.54 7.63
CA VAL A 260 10.61 1.28 6.55
C VAL A 260 9.76 2.41 7.11
N PHE A 261 9.01 2.15 8.19
CA PHE A 261 8.21 3.16 8.88
C PHE A 261 9.06 4.37 9.31
N MET A 262 10.20 4.11 9.95
CA MET A 262 11.13 5.16 10.40
C MET A 262 11.76 5.94 9.25
N VAL A 263 12.18 5.25 8.18
CA VAL A 263 12.76 5.89 6.99
C VAL A 263 11.78 6.87 6.36
N PHE A 264 10.52 6.46 6.17
CA PHE A 264 9.52 7.32 5.54
C PHE A 264 9.05 8.47 6.42
N LEU A 265 9.04 8.30 7.74
CA LEU A 265 8.85 9.42 8.67
C LEU A 265 9.99 10.44 8.54
N ALA A 266 11.24 9.98 8.52
CA ALA A 266 12.41 10.87 8.35
C ALA A 266 12.38 11.59 6.99
N LEU A 267 12.06 10.88 5.91
CA LEU A 267 11.90 11.48 4.58
C LEU A 267 10.80 12.53 4.56
N SER A 268 9.67 12.29 5.24
CA SER A 268 8.60 13.28 5.36
C SER A 268 9.07 14.58 6.01
N THR A 269 9.85 14.49 7.09
CA THR A 269 10.42 15.66 7.75
C THR A 269 11.44 16.38 6.86
N ILE A 270 12.34 15.65 6.19
CA ILE A 270 13.33 16.22 5.26
C ILE A 270 12.63 16.94 4.09
N PHE A 271 11.59 16.33 3.53
CA PHE A 271 10.82 16.91 2.44
C PHE A 271 10.04 18.15 2.89
N ALA A 272 9.39 18.12 4.04
CA ALA A 272 8.75 19.30 4.60
C ALA A 272 9.74 20.44 4.87
N TYR A 273 10.95 20.13 5.34
CA TYR A 273 12.03 21.13 5.54
C TYR A 273 12.42 21.85 4.23
N VAL A 274 12.45 21.14 3.09
CA VAL A 274 12.66 21.76 1.77
C VAL A 274 11.36 22.29 1.14
N ASN A 275 10.29 22.40 1.95
CA ASN A 275 8.95 22.87 1.56
C ASN A 275 8.31 22.03 0.43
N PHE A 276 8.56 20.72 0.42
CA PHE A 276 7.94 19.75 -0.48
C PHE A 276 6.87 18.95 0.25
N TYR A 277 5.66 18.92 -0.30
CA TYR A 277 4.52 18.21 0.29
C TYR A 277 4.59 16.70 -0.03
N PHE A 278 4.82 15.89 1.00
CA PHE A 278 4.83 14.44 0.91
C PHE A 278 3.81 13.82 1.86
N THR A 279 3.03 12.85 1.37
CA THR A 279 1.92 12.22 2.12
C THR A 279 2.19 10.74 2.39
N PRO A 280 3.01 10.41 3.40
CA PRO A 280 3.34 9.02 3.71
C PRO A 280 2.18 8.26 4.37
N GLN A 281 1.12 8.93 4.82
CA GLN A 281 0.10 8.39 5.72
C GLN A 281 -0.59 7.15 5.16
N LEU A 282 -0.92 7.14 3.86
CA LEU A 282 -1.60 6.00 3.23
C LEU A 282 -0.72 4.75 3.24
N GLY A 283 0.56 4.90 2.86
CA GLY A 283 1.52 3.81 2.86
C GLY A 283 1.87 3.31 4.27
N LEU A 284 2.09 4.23 5.21
CA LEU A 284 2.33 3.89 6.62
C LEU A 284 1.12 3.19 7.26
N GLY A 285 -0.10 3.60 6.91
CA GLY A 285 -1.33 2.96 7.37
C GLY A 285 -1.54 1.54 6.82
N LEU A 286 -1.18 1.30 5.56
CA LEU A 286 -1.15 -0.05 4.98
C LEU A 286 -0.10 -0.93 5.68
N LEU A 287 1.09 -0.39 5.96
CA LEU A 287 2.12 -1.12 6.71
C LEU A 287 1.68 -1.46 8.15
N LEU A 288 1.01 -0.54 8.84
CA LEU A 288 0.40 -0.79 10.16
C LEU A 288 -0.61 -1.94 10.08
N SER A 289 -1.50 -1.91 9.10
CA SER A 289 -2.51 -2.95 8.89
C SER A 289 -1.88 -4.31 8.61
N ALA A 290 -0.87 -4.35 7.73
CA ALA A 290 -0.13 -5.55 7.43
C ALA A 290 0.58 -6.12 8.67
N LEU A 291 1.21 -5.26 9.47
CA LEU A 291 1.91 -5.67 10.69
C LEU A 291 0.96 -6.30 11.71
N VAL A 292 -0.24 -5.74 11.89
CA VAL A 292 -1.26 -6.23 12.80
C VAL A 292 -1.75 -7.62 12.40
N VAL A 293 -2.08 -7.81 11.11
CA VAL A 293 -2.50 -9.10 10.58
C VAL A 293 -1.39 -10.13 10.70
N ARG A 294 -0.15 -9.77 10.36
CA ARG A 294 1.01 -10.68 10.48
C ARG A 294 1.25 -11.16 11.90
N ARG A 295 0.89 -10.34 12.89
CA ARG A 295 1.06 -10.65 14.32
C ARG A 295 -0.25 -11.13 14.98
N ALA A 296 -1.27 -11.49 14.20
CA ALA A 296 -2.58 -11.91 14.71
C ALA A 296 -2.51 -13.07 15.73
N GLU A 297 -1.55 -13.98 15.57
CA GLU A 297 -1.34 -15.15 16.44
C GLU A 297 -0.47 -14.85 17.67
N ARG A 298 0.17 -13.68 17.74
CA ARG A 298 0.98 -13.27 18.89
C ARG A 298 0.08 -12.83 20.05
N ARG A 299 0.69 -12.71 21.25
CA ARG A 299 -0.01 -12.22 22.45
C ARG A 299 -0.67 -10.87 22.17
N LEU A 300 -1.97 -10.76 22.47
CA LEU A 300 -2.81 -9.59 22.25
C LEU A 300 -2.16 -8.29 22.77
N LEU A 301 -1.76 -8.29 24.04
CA LEU A 301 -1.11 -7.14 24.69
C LEU A 301 0.20 -6.74 23.99
N GLY A 302 0.97 -7.70 23.49
CA GLY A 302 2.20 -7.42 22.75
C GLY A 302 1.94 -6.85 21.36
N ASN A 303 0.77 -7.09 20.77
CA ASN A 303 0.37 -6.45 19.51
C ASN A 303 -0.11 -5.02 19.78
N ILE A 304 -1.00 -4.83 20.76
CA ILE A 304 -1.49 -3.51 21.20
C ILE A 304 -0.31 -2.60 21.56
N GLY A 305 0.63 -3.08 22.38
CA GLY A 305 1.79 -2.29 22.79
C GLY A 305 2.68 -1.87 21.62
N LEU A 306 2.91 -2.75 20.63
CA LEU A 306 3.68 -2.40 19.44
C LEU A 306 2.97 -1.33 18.61
N ILE A 307 1.66 -1.49 18.38
CA ILE A 307 0.88 -0.52 17.60
C ILE A 307 0.82 0.81 18.31
N TYR A 308 0.59 0.81 19.62
CA TYR A 308 0.68 2.01 20.44
C TYR A 308 2.02 2.73 20.24
N SER A 309 3.16 2.02 20.33
CA SER A 309 4.48 2.61 20.09
C SER A 309 4.64 3.18 18.67
N LEU A 310 4.09 2.51 17.65
CA LEU A 310 4.13 3.02 16.28
C LEU A 310 3.22 4.24 16.06
N LEU A 311 2.06 4.31 16.73
CA LEU A 311 1.21 5.50 16.70
C LEU A 311 1.88 6.68 17.41
N VAL A 312 2.57 6.45 18.52
CA VAL A 312 3.41 7.47 19.17
C VAL A 312 4.51 7.96 18.22
N LEU A 313 5.22 7.05 17.55
CA LEU A 313 6.24 7.42 16.56
C LEU A 313 5.64 8.20 15.38
N LEU A 314 4.44 7.84 14.96
CA LEU A 314 3.73 8.52 13.89
C LEU A 314 3.32 9.95 14.30
N LEU A 315 2.85 10.14 15.53
CA LEU A 315 2.55 11.46 16.09
C LEU A 315 3.80 12.33 16.16
N ILE A 316 4.91 11.77 16.68
CA ILE A 316 6.21 12.45 16.75
C ILE A 316 6.70 12.81 15.33
N GLY A 317 6.61 11.88 14.38
CA GLY A 317 7.00 12.10 12.99
C GLY A 317 6.17 13.19 12.32
N GLY A 318 4.86 13.22 12.57
CA GLY A 318 3.98 14.31 12.14
C GLY A 318 4.39 15.64 12.76
N LEU A 319 4.65 15.67 14.06
CA LEU A 319 5.11 16.86 14.79
C LEU A 319 6.43 17.40 14.26
N LEU A 320 7.43 16.55 14.05
CA LEU A 320 8.70 16.94 13.45
C LEU A 320 8.51 17.51 12.04
N THR A 321 7.67 16.86 11.23
CA THR A 321 7.34 17.30 9.87
C THR A 321 6.65 18.67 9.87
N GLY A 322 5.67 18.87 10.76
CA GLY A 322 4.93 20.12 10.88
C GLY A 322 5.81 21.26 11.39
N TYR A 323 6.70 20.97 12.34
CA TYR A 323 7.67 21.94 12.85
C TYR A 323 8.68 22.34 11.78
N SER A 324 9.25 21.37 11.04
CA SER A 324 10.25 21.63 10.01
C SER A 324 9.70 22.34 8.78
N GLY A 325 8.42 22.11 8.46
CA GLY A 325 7.73 22.72 7.32
C GLY A 325 6.62 23.68 7.74
N CYS A 326 6.82 24.45 8.80
CA CYS A 326 5.76 25.29 9.39
C CYS A 326 5.09 26.24 8.38
N GLU A 327 5.85 26.82 7.45
CA GLU A 327 5.33 27.66 6.38
C GLU A 327 4.44 26.89 5.38
N LEU A 328 4.79 25.64 5.06
CA LEU A 328 4.00 24.77 4.19
C LEU A 328 2.62 24.45 4.79
N TYR A 329 2.55 24.39 6.13
CA TYR A 329 1.34 24.02 6.87
C TYR A 329 0.63 25.20 7.54
N ARG A 330 1.02 26.45 7.22
CA ARG A 330 0.46 27.65 7.87
C ARG A 330 -1.06 27.77 7.72
N GLY A 331 -1.61 27.50 6.54
CA GLY A 331 -3.06 27.51 6.33
C GLY A 331 -3.81 26.45 7.17
N LEU A 332 -3.17 25.31 7.47
CA LEU A 332 -3.74 24.30 8.36
C LEU A 332 -3.79 24.81 9.82
N TYR A 333 -2.76 25.56 10.24
CA TYR A 333 -2.73 26.21 11.55
C TYR A 333 -3.83 27.28 11.69
N GLU A 334 -3.99 28.15 10.68
CA GLU A 334 -4.97 29.24 10.71
C GLU A 334 -6.40 28.68 10.88
N ASN A 335 -6.76 27.64 10.11
CA ASN A 335 -8.05 26.95 10.24
C ASN A 335 -8.27 26.34 11.65
N MET A 336 -7.22 25.78 12.26
CA MET A 336 -7.32 25.18 13.60
C MET A 336 -7.43 26.24 14.70
N ARG A 337 -6.83 27.41 14.50
CA ARG A 337 -6.96 28.55 15.41
C ARG A 337 -8.40 29.09 15.42
N GLU A 338 -9.04 29.22 14.26
CA GLU A 338 -10.45 29.62 14.15
C GLU A 338 -11.38 28.59 14.82
N LEU A 339 -11.11 27.29 14.63
CA LEU A 339 -11.88 26.23 15.28
C LEU A 339 -11.74 26.27 16.82
N SER A 340 -10.55 26.55 17.33
CA SER A 340 -10.29 26.71 18.78
C SER A 340 -11.13 27.84 19.39
N GLU A 341 -11.30 28.95 18.67
CA GLU A 341 -12.14 30.07 19.13
C GLU A 341 -13.63 29.68 19.20
N LEU A 342 -14.12 28.87 18.25
CA LEU A 342 -15.50 28.37 18.25
C LEU A 342 -15.75 27.38 19.40
N ILE A 343 -14.77 26.52 19.69
CA ILE A 343 -14.84 25.49 20.72
C ILE A 343 -14.98 26.09 22.14
N ARG A 344 -14.45 27.30 22.38
CA ARG A 344 -14.52 27.99 23.68
C ARG A 344 -15.95 28.30 24.15
N PHE A 345 -16.92 28.31 23.23
CA PHE A 345 -18.32 28.60 23.54
C PHE A 345 -19.18 27.34 23.76
N LEU A 346 -18.58 26.13 23.67
CA LEU A 346 -19.29 24.88 23.89
C LEU A 346 -19.32 24.51 25.38
N ASN A 347 -20.49 24.04 25.84
CA ASN A 347 -20.62 23.44 27.17
C ASN A 347 -19.83 22.11 27.23
N ALA A 348 -19.38 21.73 28.43
CA ALA A 348 -18.51 20.56 28.64
C ALA A 348 -19.06 19.26 28.01
N GLU A 349 -20.36 19.00 28.10
CA GLU A 349 -21.00 17.81 27.52
C GLU A 349 -20.89 17.78 25.98
N PHE A 350 -21.15 18.92 25.33
CA PHE A 350 -21.00 19.07 23.88
C PHE A 350 -19.55 18.95 23.46
N LEU A 351 -18.62 19.45 24.27
CA LEU A 351 -17.19 19.33 24.01
C LEU A 351 -16.71 17.87 24.08
N VAL A 352 -17.15 17.10 25.09
CA VAL A 352 -16.88 15.66 25.19
C VAL A 352 -17.41 14.93 23.95
N LEU A 353 -18.65 15.20 23.55
CA LEU A 353 -19.25 14.57 22.37
C LEU A 353 -18.48 14.93 21.09
N PHE A 354 -18.10 16.19 20.92
CA PHE A 354 -17.34 16.66 19.76
C PHE A 354 -15.98 15.94 19.64
N ILE A 355 -15.21 15.91 20.73
CA ILE A 355 -13.91 15.23 20.80
C ILE A 355 -14.08 13.73 20.52
N PHE A 356 -15.07 13.09 21.17
CA PHE A 356 -15.35 11.68 20.96
C PHE A 356 -15.70 11.38 19.50
N VAL A 357 -16.62 12.13 18.89
CA VAL A 357 -17.06 11.90 17.50
C VAL A 357 -15.90 12.11 16.52
N ASN A 358 -15.08 13.14 16.72
CA ASN A 358 -13.90 13.40 15.88
C ASN A 358 -12.91 12.22 15.92
N ASN A 359 -12.56 11.78 17.13
CA ASN A 359 -11.65 10.65 17.31
C ASN A 359 -12.28 9.31 16.88
N ALA A 360 -13.60 9.15 17.02
CA ALA A 360 -14.33 7.97 16.57
C ALA A 360 -14.37 7.90 15.04
N ALA A 361 -14.56 9.02 14.35
CA ALA A 361 -14.54 9.08 12.88
C ALA A 361 -13.18 8.62 12.32
N ILE A 362 -12.08 9.04 12.96
CA ILE A 362 -10.73 8.61 12.60
C ILE A 362 -10.55 7.10 12.85
N SER A 363 -11.02 6.61 14.00
CA SER A 363 -10.71 5.26 14.49
C SER A 363 -11.65 4.14 14.06
N ILE A 364 -12.90 4.43 13.69
CA ILE A 364 -13.84 3.39 13.22
C ILE A 364 -13.33 2.72 11.94
N SER A 365 -12.70 3.46 11.04
CA SER A 365 -12.08 2.89 9.84
C SER A 365 -11.02 1.81 10.17
N SER A 366 -10.42 1.87 11.37
CA SER A 366 -9.34 0.98 11.80
C SER A 366 -9.73 -0.45 12.10
N ILE A 367 -11.03 -0.72 12.24
CA ILE A 367 -11.53 -2.07 12.49
C ILE A 367 -11.50 -2.94 11.22
N LEU A 368 -11.37 -2.32 10.04
CA LEU A 368 -11.37 -3.01 8.76
C LEU A 368 -10.07 -3.82 8.55
N PRO A 369 -10.16 -5.12 8.20
CA PRO A 369 -9.00 -5.93 7.88
C PRO A 369 -8.18 -5.33 6.72
N TYR A 370 -6.85 -5.46 6.80
CA TYR A 370 -5.88 -5.10 5.75
C TYR A 370 -5.74 -3.61 5.40
N PHE A 371 -6.76 -2.79 5.61
CA PHE A 371 -6.78 -1.38 5.22
C PHE A 371 -7.02 -0.41 6.38
N GLY A 372 -7.46 -0.89 7.54
CA GLY A 372 -7.93 -0.03 8.63
C GLY A 372 -6.89 0.94 9.19
N GLY A 373 -5.61 0.61 9.11
CA GLY A 373 -4.53 1.49 9.58
C GLY A 373 -4.41 2.81 8.81
N ILE A 374 -5.03 2.95 7.63
CA ILE A 374 -4.98 4.20 6.83
C ILE A 374 -5.61 5.38 7.57
N GLY A 375 -6.82 5.21 8.12
CA GLY A 375 -7.52 6.30 8.80
C GLY A 375 -6.78 6.76 10.05
N LEU A 376 -6.30 5.82 10.85
CA LEU A 376 -5.46 6.14 12.02
C LEU A 376 -4.15 6.80 11.62
N ALA A 377 -3.49 6.30 10.58
CA ALA A 377 -2.24 6.88 10.16
C ALA A 377 -2.41 8.33 9.68
N SER A 378 -3.49 8.60 8.96
CA SER A 378 -3.86 9.95 8.55
C SER A 378 -4.15 10.84 9.76
N GLY A 379 -5.06 10.42 10.65
CA GLY A 379 -5.48 11.23 11.80
C GLY A 379 -4.34 11.53 12.76
N VAL A 380 -3.58 10.51 13.18
CA VAL A 380 -2.49 10.66 14.15
C VAL A 380 -1.32 11.45 13.55
N PHE A 381 -0.94 11.21 12.29
CA PHE A 381 0.12 12.01 11.66
C PHE A 381 -0.29 13.47 11.49
N ASN A 382 -1.54 13.74 11.09
CA ASN A 382 -2.05 15.10 10.91
C ASN A 382 -2.20 15.86 12.23
N ALA A 383 -2.63 15.18 13.31
CA ALA A 383 -2.60 15.77 14.64
C ALA A 383 -1.18 16.19 15.03
N GLY A 384 -0.19 15.34 14.73
CA GLY A 384 1.22 15.68 14.89
C GLY A 384 1.61 16.92 14.07
N LEU A 385 1.28 16.94 12.77
CA LEU A 385 1.56 18.07 11.88
C LEU A 385 1.05 19.39 12.45
N VAL A 386 -0.21 19.44 12.92
CA VAL A 386 -0.82 20.64 13.51
C VAL A 386 -0.06 21.07 14.76
N LEU A 387 0.25 20.15 15.67
CA LEU A 387 1.02 20.46 16.88
C LEU A 387 2.42 21.00 16.54
N GLY A 388 3.09 20.41 15.55
CA GLY A 388 4.39 20.85 15.07
C GLY A 388 4.38 22.26 14.50
N ALA A 389 3.43 22.53 13.59
CA ALA A 389 3.27 23.84 12.96
C ALA A 389 2.91 24.91 14.00
N LEU A 390 1.99 24.61 14.92
CA LEU A 390 1.61 25.52 16.01
C LEU A 390 2.80 25.88 16.90
N SER A 391 3.65 24.89 17.22
CA SER A 391 4.85 25.13 18.03
C SER A 391 5.77 26.15 17.36
N ALA A 392 6.06 25.94 16.07
CA ALA A 392 6.97 26.79 15.32
C ALA A 392 6.41 28.21 15.12
N LEU A 393 5.12 28.33 14.77
CA LEU A 393 4.48 29.61 14.47
C LEU A 393 4.20 30.46 15.71
N ASP A 394 3.87 29.84 16.85
CA ASP A 394 3.70 30.55 18.12
C ASP A 394 5.06 30.84 18.82
N GLY A 395 6.19 30.57 18.16
CA GLY A 395 7.54 30.78 18.71
C GLY A 395 7.88 29.87 19.91
N ARG A 396 7.14 28.77 20.08
CA ARG A 396 7.35 27.79 21.16
C ARG A 396 8.40 26.76 20.76
N THR A 397 9.14 26.25 21.74
CA THR A 397 10.08 25.15 21.47
C THR A 397 9.32 23.87 21.11
N ILE A 398 9.90 23.01 20.27
CA ILE A 398 9.31 21.71 19.95
C ILE A 398 9.04 20.85 21.21
N TYR A 399 9.87 21.01 22.25
CA TYR A 399 9.73 20.32 23.54
C TYR A 399 8.40 20.61 24.24
N SER A 400 7.88 21.84 24.14
CA SER A 400 6.61 22.18 24.79
C SER A 400 5.43 21.44 24.18
N SER A 401 5.54 20.98 22.93
CA SER A 401 4.47 20.25 22.26
C SER A 401 4.63 18.74 22.36
N LEU A 402 5.84 18.25 22.63
CA LEU A 402 6.08 16.87 23.02
C LEU A 402 5.45 16.51 24.37
N ILE A 403 5.14 17.51 25.22
CA ILE A 403 4.44 17.27 26.50
C ILE A 403 3.03 16.67 26.29
N VAL A 404 2.44 16.86 25.11
CA VAL A 404 1.15 16.24 24.76
C VAL A 404 1.22 14.71 24.86
N LEU A 405 2.38 14.10 24.61
CA LEU A 405 2.56 12.65 24.72
C LEU A 405 2.40 12.09 26.14
N VAL A 406 2.54 12.95 27.16
CA VAL A 406 2.35 12.55 28.56
C VAL A 406 0.99 12.98 29.10
N TYR A 407 0.16 13.68 28.30
CA TYR A 407 -1.18 13.99 28.74
C TYR A 407 -2.04 12.73 28.86
N PRO A 408 -2.79 12.58 29.97
CA PRO A 408 -3.60 11.39 30.19
C PRO A 408 -4.60 11.10 29.08
N HIS A 409 -5.21 12.14 28.47
CA HIS A 409 -6.14 11.95 27.35
C HIS A 409 -5.44 11.39 26.12
N THR A 410 -4.29 11.95 25.71
CA THR A 410 -3.52 11.46 24.55
C THR A 410 -3.07 10.01 24.72
N ILE A 411 -2.65 9.62 25.92
CA ILE A 411 -2.29 8.22 26.23
C ILE A 411 -3.50 7.30 26.00
N LEU A 412 -4.68 7.71 26.48
CA LEU A 412 -5.92 6.94 26.32
C LEU A 412 -6.39 6.88 24.86
N GLU A 413 -6.30 7.98 24.11
CA GLU A 413 -6.64 8.02 22.68
C GLU A 413 -5.78 7.07 21.86
N LEU A 414 -4.45 7.17 21.99
CA LEU A 414 -3.52 6.30 21.27
C LEU A 414 -3.68 4.84 21.68
N LEU A 415 -4.04 4.57 22.94
CA LEU A 415 -4.37 3.22 23.41
C LEU A 415 -5.67 2.71 22.77
N ALA A 416 -6.73 3.52 22.73
CA ALA A 416 -7.99 3.18 22.08
C ALA A 416 -7.75 2.85 20.59
N TYR A 417 -6.95 3.67 19.89
CA TYR A 417 -6.57 3.44 18.50
C TYR A 417 -5.80 2.14 18.31
N ALA A 418 -4.86 1.83 19.19
CA ALA A 418 -4.12 0.58 19.14
C ALA A 418 -5.00 -0.64 19.37
N ILE A 419 -5.98 -0.56 20.29
CA ILE A 419 -6.96 -1.61 20.54
C ILE A 419 -7.87 -1.82 19.32
N LEU A 420 -8.44 -0.75 18.78
CA LEU A 420 -9.34 -0.79 17.62
C LEU A 420 -8.65 -1.35 16.38
N LEU A 421 -7.43 -0.91 16.09
CA LEU A 421 -6.66 -1.47 14.97
C LEU A 421 -6.31 -2.94 15.21
N THR A 422 -5.95 -3.32 16.44
CA THR A 422 -5.67 -4.73 16.77
C THR A 422 -6.90 -5.62 16.57
N ALA A 423 -8.10 -5.09 16.80
CA ALA A 423 -9.35 -5.80 16.53
C ALA A 423 -9.42 -6.27 15.07
N SER A 424 -8.94 -5.49 14.09
CA SER A 424 -8.94 -5.87 12.66
C SER A 424 -8.24 -7.21 12.37
N SER A 425 -7.30 -7.66 13.22
CA SER A 425 -6.67 -8.99 13.09
C SER A 425 -7.51 -10.16 13.61
N LYS A 426 -8.58 -9.87 14.35
CA LYS A 426 -9.45 -10.86 15.02
C LYS A 426 -10.80 -11.02 14.31
N PHE A 427 -10.95 -10.50 13.09
CA PHE A 427 -12.22 -10.56 12.34
C PHE A 427 -12.78 -11.99 12.17
N GLY A 428 -11.93 -13.01 12.14
CA GLY A 428 -12.35 -14.42 12.09
C GLY A 428 -12.94 -14.97 13.41
N ALA A 429 -12.73 -14.27 14.53
CA ALA A 429 -13.25 -14.61 15.86
C ALA A 429 -14.19 -13.49 16.35
N TRP A 430 -15.44 -13.51 15.87
CA TRP A 430 -16.40 -12.41 16.05
C TRP A 430 -16.55 -11.91 17.50
N ARG A 431 -16.55 -12.81 18.49
CA ARG A 431 -16.66 -12.44 19.91
C ARG A 431 -15.49 -11.59 20.37
N ASP A 432 -14.26 -11.98 20.02
CA ASP A 432 -13.05 -11.23 20.37
C ASP A 432 -12.97 -9.92 19.60
N TYR A 433 -13.35 -9.94 18.32
CA TYR A 433 -13.46 -8.76 17.47
C TYR A 433 -14.39 -7.70 18.08
N ALA A 434 -15.65 -8.06 18.37
CA ALA A 434 -16.64 -7.16 18.94
C ALA A 434 -16.24 -6.67 20.34
N LYS A 435 -15.66 -7.55 21.17
CA LYS A 435 -15.17 -7.19 22.51
C LYS A 435 -14.08 -6.13 22.43
N LEU A 436 -13.10 -6.29 21.53
CA LEU A 436 -12.04 -5.29 21.36
C LEU A 436 -12.58 -3.96 20.84
N ILE A 437 -13.55 -3.98 19.92
CA ILE A 437 -14.21 -2.76 19.44
C ILE A 437 -14.90 -2.04 20.59
N PHE A 438 -15.69 -2.75 21.38
CA PHE A 438 -16.40 -2.17 22.52
C PHE A 438 -15.42 -1.56 23.54
N ILE A 439 -14.35 -2.28 23.90
CA ILE A 439 -13.32 -1.79 24.80
C ILE A 439 -12.64 -0.54 24.22
N GLY A 440 -12.26 -0.56 22.93
CA GLY A 440 -11.62 0.56 22.27
C GLY A 440 -12.49 1.82 22.27
N LEU A 441 -13.78 1.69 21.95
CA LEU A 441 -14.73 2.80 21.99
C LEU A 441 -14.94 3.33 23.42
N LEU A 442 -15.00 2.45 24.42
CA LEU A 442 -15.12 2.86 25.83
C LEU A 442 -13.90 3.66 26.29
N VAL A 443 -12.69 3.21 25.93
CA VAL A 443 -11.44 3.94 26.23
C VAL A 443 -11.43 5.29 25.51
N LEU A 444 -11.98 5.38 24.30
CA LEU A 444 -12.07 6.63 23.55
C LEU A 444 -13.02 7.65 24.19
N VAL A 445 -14.17 7.21 24.70
CA VAL A 445 -15.08 8.05 25.49
C VAL A 445 -14.37 8.55 26.74
N LEU A 446 -13.66 7.66 27.44
CA LEU A 446 -12.89 8.04 28.63
C LEU A 446 -11.82 9.07 28.30
N ALA A 447 -11.13 8.92 27.17
CA ALA A 447 -10.13 9.88 26.70
C ALA A 447 -10.74 11.27 26.48
N ALA A 448 -11.90 11.36 25.82
CA ALA A 448 -12.60 12.61 25.59
C ALA A 448 -13.02 13.30 26.90
N ILE A 449 -13.52 12.55 27.88
CA ILE A 449 -13.86 13.09 29.21
C ILE A 449 -12.61 13.67 29.89
N VAL A 450 -11.51 12.92 29.87
CA VAL A 450 -10.25 13.35 30.48
C VAL A 450 -9.67 14.58 29.78
N GLU A 451 -9.81 14.69 28.46
CA GLU A 451 -9.38 15.87 27.71
C GLU A 451 -10.15 17.12 28.14
N VAL A 452 -11.48 17.04 28.23
CA VAL A 452 -12.32 18.16 28.69
C VAL A 452 -11.98 18.57 30.11
N LEU A 453 -11.75 17.60 31.01
CA LEU A 453 -11.31 17.90 32.38
C LEU A 453 -9.93 18.56 32.41
N THR A 454 -9.02 18.17 31.51
CA THR A 454 -7.69 18.79 31.37
C THR A 454 -7.82 20.23 30.91
N ILE A 455 -8.65 20.50 29.89
CA ILE A 455 -8.93 21.85 29.39
C ILE A 455 -9.56 22.71 30.49
N ALA A 456 -10.57 22.20 31.20
CA ALA A 456 -11.23 22.92 32.29
C ALA A 456 -10.30 23.19 33.49
N GLY A 457 -9.44 22.23 33.83
CA GLY A 457 -8.43 22.37 34.88
C GLY A 457 -7.36 23.42 34.56
N VAL A 458 -6.97 23.54 33.29
CA VAL A 458 -6.06 24.60 32.82
C VAL A 458 -6.75 25.97 32.82
N LEU A 459 -8.03 26.04 32.42
CA LEU A 459 -8.81 27.28 32.42
C LEU A 459 -9.12 27.84 33.82
N SER A 460 -9.08 26.98 34.83
CA SER A 460 -9.33 27.35 36.24
C SER A 460 -8.05 27.69 37.03
N ALA A 461 -6.87 27.61 36.40
CA ALA A 461 -5.61 27.99 37.03
C ALA A 461 -5.45 29.53 37.09
N PRO A 462 -5.23 30.13 38.27
CA PRO A 462 -5.03 31.57 38.38
C PRO A 462 -3.72 31.99 37.71
N GLY A 463 -3.81 32.90 36.73
CA GLY A 463 -2.65 33.51 36.06
C GLY A 463 -2.39 33.08 34.61
N THR A 464 -3.19 32.17 34.04
CA THR A 464 -3.09 31.82 32.62
C THR A 464 -4.01 32.69 31.77
N THR A 465 -3.48 33.81 31.25
CA THR A 465 -4.05 34.46 30.07
C THR A 465 -3.60 33.67 28.84
N TRP A 466 -4.57 33.18 28.07
CA TRP A 466 -4.33 32.66 26.72
C TRP A 466 -4.01 33.80 25.76
#